data_AF-A0A699YUQ4-F1
#
_entry.id   AF-A0A699YUQ4-F1
#
_cell.length_a   1.000
_cell.length_b   1.000
_cell.length_c   1.000
_cell.angle_alpha   90.00
_cell.angle_beta   90.00
_cell.angle_gamma   90.00
#
_symmetry.space_group_name_H-M   'P 1'
#
loop_
_entity.id
_entity.type
_entity.pdbx_description
1 polymer ?
#
loop_
_entity_poly.entity_id
_entity_poly.type
_entity_poly.pdbx_seq_one_letter_code
_entity_poly.pdbx_strand_id
1 'polypeptide(L)'
;MKDPPFGMPIHESSNTKDNKAAEVVGRRIKVFWPQEGTWFEGSISRYDQDKGKHRVCYDDGDKEWVVLSAEQYELLPDKAV
;
A
#
# COMPACT_ATOMS: atom_id res chain seq x y z
N MET A 1 -6.25 17.42 -2.14
CA MET A 1 -4.80 17.15 -2.06
C MET A 1 -4.55 16.53 -0.71
N LYS A 2 -4.67 15.20 -0.66
CA LYS A 2 -4.34 14.41 0.52
C LYS A 2 -3.04 13.70 0.18
N ASP A 3 -1.98 14.48 0.05
CA ASP A 3 -0.64 13.91 -0.08
C ASP A 3 -0.36 13.06 1.16
N PRO A 4 -0.07 11.77 1.01
CA PRO A 4 0.36 10.94 2.13
C PRO A 4 1.61 11.57 2.73
N PRO A 5 1.59 11.92 4.01
CA PRO A 5 2.81 12.35 4.65
C PRO A 5 3.78 11.17 4.71
N PHE A 6 5.02 11.44 4.27
CA PHE A 6 6.20 10.58 4.32
C PHE A 6 6.45 9.67 3.12
N GLY A 7 7.25 10.22 2.19
CA GLY A 7 8.48 9.55 1.81
C GLY A 7 9.32 9.22 3.06
N MET A 8 9.01 8.11 3.73
CA MET A 8 9.91 7.52 4.71
C MET A 8 11.25 7.23 4.00
N PRO A 9 12.40 7.58 4.59
CA PRO A 9 13.69 7.18 4.05
C PRO A 9 13.73 5.65 4.03
N ILE A 10 13.88 5.08 2.83
CA ILE A 10 14.05 3.65 2.66
C ILE A 10 15.36 3.23 3.34
N HIS A 11 15.30 2.67 4.54
CA HIS A 11 16.38 1.81 4.99
C HIS A 11 16.12 0.43 4.37
N GLU A 12 16.92 0.16 3.34
CA GLU A 12 17.01 -1.11 2.67
C GLU A 12 17.40 -2.17 3.70
N SER A 13 16.49 -3.11 3.94
CA SER A 13 16.80 -4.31 4.70
C SER A 13 16.02 -5.44 4.04
N SER A 14 16.74 -6.11 3.14
CA SER A 14 16.34 -7.32 2.46
C SER A 14 15.88 -8.36 3.48
N ASN A 15 14.66 -8.90 3.35
CA ASN A 15 14.44 -10.28 3.74
C ASN A 15 13.21 -10.91 3.06
N THR A 16 13.52 -11.89 2.22
CA THR A 16 12.70 -12.95 1.63
C THR A 16 11.38 -13.31 2.36
N LYS A 17 10.25 -13.17 1.67
CA LYS A 17 9.07 -14.08 1.64
C LYS A 17 8.00 -13.54 0.68
N ASP A 18 8.25 -13.66 -0.61
CA ASP A 18 7.69 -12.75 -1.63
C ASP A 18 6.41 -13.20 -2.34
N ASN A 19 5.88 -14.40 -2.10
CA ASN A 19 4.72 -14.86 -2.88
C ASN A 19 3.41 -14.17 -2.45
N LYS A 20 3.19 -13.98 -1.14
CA LYS A 20 1.94 -13.36 -0.64
C LYS A 20 1.82 -11.87 -0.96
N ALA A 21 2.96 -11.18 -1.09
CA ALA A 21 2.96 -9.75 -1.38
C ALA A 21 2.58 -9.46 -2.84
N ALA A 22 2.92 -10.36 -3.77
CA ALA A 22 2.44 -10.28 -5.15
C ALA A 22 0.95 -10.65 -5.28
N GLU A 23 0.46 -11.61 -4.47
CA GLU A 23 -0.95 -12.08 -4.51
C GLU A 23 -1.98 -11.00 -4.19
N VAL A 24 -1.59 -9.92 -3.51
CA VAL A 24 -2.50 -8.82 -3.18
C VAL A 24 -2.59 -7.77 -4.29
N VAL A 25 -1.77 -7.85 -5.34
CA VAL A 25 -1.89 -6.97 -6.51
C VAL A 25 -3.26 -7.16 -7.17
N GLY A 26 -3.93 -6.06 -7.48
CA GLY A 26 -5.31 -6.02 -7.99
C GLY A 26 -6.37 -5.91 -6.89
N ARG A 27 -6.02 -6.14 -5.62
CA ARG A 27 -6.98 -6.06 -4.52
C ARG A 27 -7.21 -4.62 -4.07
N ARG A 28 -8.41 -4.37 -3.54
CA ARG A 28 -8.74 -3.14 -2.80
C ARG A 28 -8.09 -3.18 -1.42
N ILE A 29 -7.62 -2.02 -0.98
CA ILE A 29 -6.92 -1.85 0.28
C ILE A 29 -7.39 -0.54 0.93
N LYS A 30 -7.33 -0.48 2.25
CA LYS A 30 -7.27 0.78 2.99
C LYS A 30 -6.01 0.84 3.82
N VAL A 31 -5.35 1.99 3.84
CA VAL A 31 -4.13 2.24 4.61
C VAL A 31 -4.46 3.25 5.70
N PHE A 32 -4.12 2.96 6.94
CA PHE A 32 -4.32 3.87 8.06
C PHE A 32 -3.17 4.85 8.12
N TRP A 33 -3.47 6.15 8.09
CA TRP A 33 -2.46 7.19 8.23
C TRP A 33 -2.52 7.75 9.65
N PRO A 34 -1.50 7.51 10.48
CA PRO A 34 -1.52 7.91 11.89
C PRO A 34 -1.51 9.43 12.08
N GLN A 35 -0.97 10.20 11.13
CA GLN A 35 -0.97 11.66 11.19
C GLN A 35 -2.36 12.27 10.99
N GLU A 36 -3.16 11.69 10.10
CA GLU A 36 -4.54 12.11 9.86
C GLU A 36 -5.53 11.35 10.75
N GLY A 37 -5.06 10.33 11.49
CA GLY A 37 -5.88 9.44 12.29
C GLY A 37 -6.99 8.75 11.50
N THR A 38 -6.79 8.55 10.20
CA THR A 38 -7.85 8.19 9.23
C THR A 38 -7.39 7.10 8.27
N TRP A 39 -8.32 6.28 7.81
CA TRP A 39 -8.09 5.26 6.78
C TRP A 39 -8.35 5.82 5.38
N PHE A 40 -7.41 5.55 4.46
CA PHE A 40 -7.49 5.97 3.06
C PHE A 40 -7.63 4.76 2.17
N GLU A 41 -8.69 4.73 1.37
CA GLU A 41 -9.00 3.63 0.46
C GLU A 41 -8.29 3.78 -0.88
N GLY A 42 -7.88 2.64 -1.43
CA GLY A 42 -7.25 2.56 -2.72
C GLY A 42 -7.21 1.13 -3.24
N SER A 43 -6.38 0.93 -4.26
CA SER A 43 -6.20 -0.35 -4.95
C SER A 43 -4.73 -0.59 -5.22
N ILE A 44 -4.28 -1.83 -4.99
CA ILE A 44 -2.89 -2.19 -5.27
C ILE A 44 -2.75 -2.43 -6.77
N SER A 45 -2.00 -1.57 -7.45
CA SER A 45 -1.79 -1.64 -8.90
C SER A 45 -0.54 -2.43 -9.29
N ARG A 46 0.52 -2.40 -8.47
CA ARG A 46 1.78 -3.11 -8.69
C ARG A 46 2.45 -3.48 -7.38
N TYR A 47 3.39 -4.42 -7.48
CA TYR A 47 4.33 -4.75 -6.42
C TYR A 47 5.75 -4.72 -6.97
N ASP A 48 6.64 -4.04 -6.25
CA ASP A 48 8.08 -3.95 -6.48
C ASP A 48 8.74 -4.89 -5.46
N GLN A 49 9.08 -6.08 -5.93
CA GLN A 49 9.73 -7.13 -5.15
C GLN A 49 11.14 -6.75 -4.71
N ASP A 50 11.85 -5.94 -5.50
CA ASP A 50 13.23 -5.51 -5.20
C ASP A 50 13.24 -4.61 -3.96
N LYS A 51 12.24 -3.73 -3.87
CA LYS A 51 12.08 -2.76 -2.76
C LYS A 51 11.10 -3.18 -1.68
N GLY A 52 10.36 -4.27 -1.89
CA GLY A 52 9.26 -4.69 -1.02
C GLY A 52 8.12 -3.66 -0.92
N LYS A 53 7.84 -2.92 -2.00
CA LYS A 53 6.83 -1.83 -2.02
C LYS A 53 5.63 -2.16 -2.90
N HIS A 54 4.45 -1.75 -2.47
CA HIS A 54 3.23 -1.84 -3.26
C HIS A 54 2.84 -0.49 -3.80
N ARG A 55 2.49 -0.42 -5.08
CA ARG A 55 1.94 0.78 -5.69
C ARG A 55 0.45 0.86 -5.42
N VAL A 56 0.03 1.70 -4.49
CA VAL A 56 -1.37 1.95 -4.16
C VAL A 56 -1.88 3.11 -5.01
N CYS A 57 -2.97 2.88 -5.76
CA CYS A 57 -3.76 3.90 -6.43
C CYS A 57 -4.96 4.24 -5.53
N TYR A 58 -4.96 5.43 -4.93
CA TYR A 58 -6.05 5.93 -4.11
C TYR A 58 -7.23 6.41 -4.98
N ASP A 59 -8.43 6.48 -4.40
CA ASP A 59 -9.66 6.84 -5.13
C ASP A 59 -9.72 8.31 -5.58
N ASP A 60 -8.87 9.17 -5.01
CA ASP A 60 -8.72 10.57 -5.42
C ASP A 60 -7.86 10.75 -6.69
N GLY A 61 -7.25 9.66 -7.16
CA GLY A 61 -6.43 9.63 -8.38
C GLY A 61 -4.93 9.61 -8.11
N ASP A 62 -4.51 9.76 -6.85
CA ASP A 62 -3.10 9.72 -6.47
C ASP A 62 -2.55 8.29 -6.42
N LYS A 63 -1.25 8.14 -6.71
CA LYS A 63 -0.57 6.84 -6.80
C LYS A 63 0.76 6.87 -6.09
N GLU A 64 0.91 6.06 -5.05
CA GLU A 64 2.08 6.08 -4.18
C GLU A 64 2.68 4.69 -3.96
N TRP A 65 4.00 4.63 -3.72
CA TRP A 65 4.69 3.39 -3.38
C TRP A 65 4.79 3.22 -1.86
N VAL A 66 3.96 2.34 -1.32
CA VAL A 66 3.79 2.12 0.12
C VAL A 66 4.42 0.79 0.52
N VAL A 67 5.18 0.78 1.62
CA VAL A 67 5.70 -0.44 2.24
C VAL A 67 4.59 -1.01 3.12
N LEU A 68 3.70 -1.84 2.56
CA LEU A 68 2.54 -2.36 3.31
C LEU A 68 2.95 -3.17 4.56
N SER A 69 4.14 -3.76 4.56
CA SER A 69 4.67 -4.46 5.73
C SER A 69 5.06 -3.54 6.89
N ALA A 70 5.28 -2.26 6.64
CA ALA A 70 5.62 -1.25 7.65
C ALA A 70 4.41 -0.41 8.08
N GLU A 71 3.36 -0.39 7.26
CA GLU A 71 2.15 0.40 7.48
C GLU A 71 1.01 -0.45 8.02
N GLN A 72 0.04 0.19 8.68
CA GLN A 72 -1.20 -0.46 9.05
C GLN A 72 -2.17 -0.44 7.86
N TYR A 73 -2.51 -1.62 7.35
CA TYR A 73 -3.41 -1.75 6.21
C TYR A 73 -4.44 -2.87 6.41
N GLU A 74 -5.54 -2.78 5.67
CA GLU A 74 -6.54 -3.82 5.58
C GLU A 74 -6.92 -4.04 4.12
N LEU A 75 -6.96 -5.31 3.70
CA LEU A 75 -7.46 -5.69 2.39
C LEU A 75 -8.99 -5.71 2.43
N LEU A 76 -9.60 -4.95 1.54
CA LEU A 76 -11.05 -4.90 1.41
C LEU A 76 -11.53 -6.12 0.60
N PRO A 77 -12.75 -6.62 0.87
CA PRO A 77 -13.36 -7.64 0.03
C PRO A 77 -13.57 -7.07 -1.38
N ASP A 78 -13.48 -7.93 -2.40
CA ASP A 78 -14.00 -7.60 -3.71
C ASP A 78 -15.47 -7.22 -3.54
N LYS A 79 -15.87 -6.07 -4.08
CA LYS A 79 -17.26 -5.64 -4.05
C LYS A 79 -18.04 -6.67 -4.86
N ALA A 80 -18.68 -7.62 -4.18
CA ALA A 80 -19.54 -8.61 -4.80
C ALA A 80 -20.57 -7.87 -5.64
N VAL A 81 -20.56 -8.14 -6.94
CA VAL A 81 -21.50 -7.61 -7.93
C VAL A 81 -22.88 -8.20 -7.74
#